data_AF-A0A251RN41-F1
#
_entry.id   AF-A0A251RN41-F1
#
_cell.length_a   1.000
_cell.length_b   1.000
_cell.length_c   1.000
_cell.angle_alpha   90.00
_cell.angle_beta   90.00
_cell.angle_gamma   90.00
#
_symmetry.space_group_name_H-M   'P 1'
#
loop_
_entity.id
_entity.type
_entity.pdbx_description
1 polymer ?
#
loop_
_entity_poly.entity_id
_entity_poly.type
_entity_poly.pdbx_seq_one_letter_code
_entity_poly.pdbx_strand_id
1 'polypeptide(L)'
;MLSGMKGFRGRINIKNLRRILRCYYLVSGLKVNPKKSQIFGVGVDEEKIVSKANSFGFKPGKFSFIYLGLKVGANMNRVQNWKEVIDTFNRRLSNWRAKLLSFAGRAILVKSVLGTLPNYYLSLYKCPVAVIKVLEGIRRKFLGGGGGVGE
;
A
#
# COMPACT_ATOMS: atom_id res chain seq x y z
N MET A 1 20.05 -23.48 -27.40
CA MET A 1 19.10 -22.70 -28.23
C MET A 1 17.87 -22.11 -27.49
N LEU A 2 17.47 -22.58 -26.30
CA LEU A 2 16.24 -22.10 -25.63
C LEU A 2 16.38 -20.88 -24.70
N SER A 3 17.59 -20.34 -24.48
CA SER A 3 17.79 -19.14 -23.64
C SER A 3 17.34 -17.84 -24.33
N GLY A 4 17.31 -17.81 -25.68
CA GLY A 4 16.97 -16.61 -26.47
C GLY A 4 15.47 -16.26 -26.53
N MET A 5 14.57 -17.23 -26.31
CA MET A 5 13.12 -17.00 -26.48
C MET A 5 12.45 -16.27 -25.30
N LYS A 6 13.02 -16.34 -24.09
CA LYS A 6 12.50 -15.57 -22.94
C LYS A 6 12.71 -14.05 -23.11
N GLY A 7 13.78 -13.66 -23.82
CA GLY A 7 14.10 -12.25 -24.09
C GLY A 7 13.20 -11.59 -25.15
N PHE A 8 12.68 -12.37 -26.10
CA PHE A 8 11.88 -11.84 -27.23
C PHE A 8 10.45 -11.49 -26.82
N ARG A 9 9.79 -12.37 -26.04
CA ARG A 9 8.41 -12.18 -25.57
C ARG A 9 8.24 -10.95 -24.67
N GLY A 10 9.25 -10.65 -23.85
CA GLY A 10 9.26 -9.47 -22.97
C GLY A 10 9.37 -8.13 -23.71
N ARG A 11 10.08 -8.07 -24.84
CA ARG A 11 10.26 -6.82 -25.62
C ARG A 11 8.98 -6.43 -26.37
N ILE A 12 8.25 -7.41 -26.91
CA ILE A 12 6.99 -7.19 -27.63
C ILE A 12 5.92 -6.66 -26.66
N ASN A 13 5.79 -7.27 -25.48
CA ASN A 13 4.84 -6.82 -24.47
C ASN A 13 5.07 -5.39 -24.00
N ILE A 14 6.33 -4.97 -23.88
CA ILE A 14 6.70 -3.61 -23.46
C ILE A 14 6.36 -2.56 -24.52
N LYS A 15 6.67 -2.85 -25.79
CA LYS A 15 6.29 -1.94 -26.89
C LYS A 15 4.79 -1.81 -26.99
N ASN A 16 4.04 -2.91 -26.80
CA ASN A 16 2.58 -2.90 -26.81
C ASN A 16 2.01 -2.08 -25.65
N LEU A 17 2.53 -2.25 -24.42
CA LEU A 17 2.12 -1.46 -23.28
C LEU A 17 2.34 0.05 -23.51
N ARG A 18 3.48 0.44 -24.10
CA ARG A 18 3.74 1.84 -24.45
C ARG A 18 2.74 2.37 -25.48
N ARG A 19 2.37 1.56 -26.47
CA ARG A 19 1.34 1.92 -27.46
C ARG A 19 -0.02 2.09 -26.82
N ILE A 20 -0.42 1.18 -25.93
CA ILE A 20 -1.70 1.24 -25.20
C ILE A 20 -1.76 2.51 -24.36
N LEU A 21 -0.72 2.81 -23.56
CA LEU A 21 -0.67 4.03 -22.74
C LEU A 21 -0.71 5.30 -23.59
N ARG A 22 -0.12 5.28 -24.80
CA ARG A 22 -0.21 6.39 -25.74
C ARG A 22 -1.63 6.53 -26.31
N CYS A 23 -2.27 5.44 -26.70
CA CYS A 23 -3.66 5.48 -27.20
C CYS A 23 -4.61 5.98 -26.11
N TYR A 24 -4.45 5.49 -24.87
CA TYR A 24 -5.19 5.97 -23.72
C TYR A 24 -5.00 7.48 -23.50
N TYR A 25 -3.76 7.97 -23.57
CA TYR A 25 -3.47 9.40 -23.47
C TYR A 25 -4.15 10.20 -24.59
N LEU A 26 -4.13 9.72 -25.83
CA LEU A 26 -4.75 10.41 -26.96
C LEU A 26 -6.28 10.49 -26.84
N VAL A 27 -6.92 9.44 -26.30
CA VAL A 27 -8.38 9.39 -26.14
C VAL A 27 -8.85 10.14 -24.89
N SER A 28 -8.13 10.02 -23.77
CA SER A 28 -8.57 10.58 -22.48
C SER A 28 -7.93 11.93 -22.12
N GLY A 29 -6.85 12.34 -22.79
CA GLY A 29 -6.01 13.47 -22.39
C GLY A 29 -5.14 13.20 -21.14
N LEU A 30 -5.23 12.03 -20.51
CA LEU A 30 -4.54 11.72 -19.25
C LEU A 30 -3.17 11.08 -19.48
N LYS A 31 -2.10 11.83 -19.16
CA LYS A 31 -0.72 11.37 -19.33
C LYS A 31 -0.21 10.65 -18.08
N VAL A 32 0.37 9.47 -18.28
CA VAL A 32 1.06 8.74 -17.20
C VAL A 32 2.21 9.59 -16.66
N ASN A 33 2.30 9.71 -15.34
CA ASN A 33 3.37 10.45 -14.66
C ASN A 33 4.61 9.56 -14.48
N PRO A 34 5.74 9.83 -15.17
CA PRO A 34 6.93 8.99 -15.08
C PRO A 34 7.60 9.05 -13.70
N LYS A 35 7.43 10.15 -12.95
CA LYS A 35 8.01 10.33 -11.61
C LYS A 35 7.30 9.49 -10.55
N LYS A 36 6.01 9.17 -10.77
CA LYS A 36 5.19 8.32 -9.88
C LYS A 36 5.07 6.88 -10.35
N SER A 37 5.58 6.56 -11.55
CA SER A 37 5.46 5.23 -12.15
C SER A 37 6.76 4.45 -12.01
N GLN A 38 6.65 3.17 -11.67
CA GLN A 38 7.79 2.27 -11.50
C GLN A 38 7.54 0.93 -12.19
N ILE A 39 8.62 0.26 -12.61
CA ILE A 39 8.56 -1.10 -13.18
C ILE A 39 9.12 -2.09 -12.18
N PHE A 40 8.35 -3.13 -11.85
CA PHE A 40 8.75 -4.22 -10.98
C PHE A 40 8.95 -5.50 -11.80
N GLY A 41 9.91 -6.34 -11.41
CA GLY A 41 10.16 -7.64 -12.03
C GLY A 41 10.16 -8.76 -10.99
N VAL A 42 9.24 -9.71 -11.09
CA VAL A 42 9.20 -10.91 -10.24
C VAL A 42 10.02 -12.01 -10.90
N GLY A 43 11.06 -12.51 -10.23
CA GLY A 43 11.93 -13.56 -10.77
C GLY A 43 12.74 -13.11 -12.00
N VAL A 44 13.07 -11.83 -12.07
CA VAL A 44 13.84 -11.23 -13.18
C VAL A 44 15.04 -10.47 -12.60
N ASP A 45 16.18 -10.58 -13.26
CA ASP A 45 17.41 -9.88 -12.88
C ASP A 45 17.22 -8.36 -12.83
N GLU A 46 17.85 -7.71 -11.87
CA GLU A 46 17.72 -6.27 -11.63
C GLU A 46 18.15 -5.44 -12.86
N GLU A 47 19.19 -5.88 -13.57
CA GLU A 47 19.66 -5.25 -14.82
C GLU A 47 18.57 -5.19 -15.89
N LYS A 48 17.77 -6.25 -16.02
CA LYS A 48 16.66 -6.30 -16.98
C LYS A 48 15.53 -5.37 -16.54
N ILE A 49 15.30 -5.21 -15.23
CA ILE A 49 14.31 -4.28 -14.71
C ILE A 49 14.74 -2.84 -15.02
N VAL A 50 16.00 -2.51 -14.75
CA VAL A 50 16.58 -1.18 -15.02
C VAL A 50 16.51 -0.84 -16.51
N SER A 51 16.95 -1.74 -17.38
CA SER A 51 16.89 -1.56 -18.84
C SER A 51 15.46 -1.28 -19.33
N LYS A 52 14.48 -2.02 -18.80
CA LYS A 52 13.07 -1.84 -19.16
C LYS A 52 12.47 -0.55 -18.58
N ALA A 53 12.82 -0.18 -17.35
CA ALA A 53 12.38 1.06 -16.71
C ALA A 53 12.88 2.27 -17.49
N ASN A 54 14.16 2.28 -17.87
CA ASN A 54 14.78 3.33 -18.68
C ASN A 54 14.11 3.46 -20.05
N SER A 55 13.70 2.35 -20.67
CA SER A 55 12.97 2.37 -21.95
C SER A 55 11.61 3.09 -21.87
N PHE A 56 10.99 3.15 -20.69
CA PHE A 56 9.76 3.91 -20.44
C PHE A 56 10.01 5.31 -19.87
N GLY A 57 11.23 5.62 -19.43
CA GLY A 57 11.51 6.79 -18.59
C GLY A 57 10.92 6.67 -17.18
N PHE A 58 10.63 5.45 -16.73
CA PHE A 58 10.12 5.16 -15.38
C PHE A 58 11.29 4.81 -14.45
N LYS A 59 11.05 4.88 -13.14
CA LYS A 59 12.05 4.41 -12.17
C LYS A 59 11.97 2.88 -12.04
N PRO A 60 13.10 2.17 -11.90
CA PRO A 60 13.07 0.76 -11.50
C PRO A 60 12.46 0.65 -10.09
N GLY A 61 11.56 -0.31 -9.92
CA GLY A 61 10.90 -0.61 -8.64
C GLY A 61 11.62 -1.73 -7.90
N LYS A 62 11.63 -1.66 -6.57
CA LYS A 62 12.10 -2.73 -5.68
C LYS A 62 10.97 -3.21 -4.79
N PHE A 63 10.90 -4.51 -4.55
CA PHE A 63 9.94 -5.08 -3.58
C PHE A 63 10.23 -4.60 -2.16
N SER A 64 9.21 -4.65 -1.29
CA SER A 64 9.14 -3.91 -0.02
C SER A 64 8.89 -2.40 -0.18
N PHE A 65 7.97 -2.04 -1.07
CA PHE A 65 7.45 -0.68 -1.20
C PHE A 65 6.09 -0.51 -0.51
N ILE A 66 5.69 0.73 -0.24
CA ILE A 66 4.40 1.03 0.39
C ILE A 66 3.37 1.31 -0.71
N TYR A 67 2.26 0.58 -0.70
CA TYR A 67 1.09 0.81 -1.54
C TYR A 67 -0.15 0.95 -0.65
N LEU A 68 -0.83 2.10 -0.73
CA LEU A 68 -2.02 2.38 0.08
C LEU A 68 -1.83 2.12 1.59
N GLY A 69 -0.65 2.44 2.13
CA GLY A 69 -0.29 2.25 3.54
C GLY A 69 0.15 0.84 3.91
N LEU A 70 0.33 -0.05 2.93
CA LEU A 70 0.72 -1.46 3.14
C LEU A 70 2.06 -1.76 2.49
N LYS A 71 2.94 -2.48 3.18
CA LYS A 71 4.21 -2.93 2.61
C LYS A 71 3.98 -4.12 1.69
N VAL A 72 4.05 -3.88 0.39
CA VAL A 72 3.91 -4.92 -0.65
C VAL A 72 5.25 -5.62 -0.87
N GLY A 73 5.22 -6.95 -0.86
CA GLY A 73 6.41 -7.79 -1.00
C GLY A 73 7.21 -7.95 0.31
N ALA A 74 6.72 -7.42 1.43
CA ALA A 74 7.26 -7.72 2.76
C ALA A 74 6.55 -8.95 3.35
N ASN A 75 7.23 -9.67 4.26
CA ASN A 75 6.61 -10.78 4.99
C ASN A 75 5.65 -10.23 6.06
N MET A 76 4.37 -10.15 5.73
CA MET A 76 3.34 -9.63 6.63
C MET A 76 3.01 -10.57 7.81
N ASN A 77 3.65 -11.74 7.93
CA ASN A 77 3.58 -12.52 9.17
C ASN A 77 4.45 -11.91 10.28
N ARG A 78 5.37 -10.99 9.95
CA ARG A 78 6.20 -10.29 10.95
C ARG A 78 5.52 -9.03 11.45
N VAL A 79 5.42 -8.89 12.78
CA VAL A 79 4.80 -7.73 13.46
C VAL A 79 5.41 -6.40 12.99
N GLN A 80 6.74 -6.34 12.80
CA GLN A 80 7.44 -5.13 12.35
C GLN A 80 6.93 -4.54 11.03
N ASN A 81 6.37 -5.36 10.14
CA ASN A 81 5.89 -4.91 8.84
C ASN A 81 4.50 -4.27 8.90
N TRP A 82 3.80 -4.38 10.05
CA TRP A 82 2.50 -3.75 10.30
C TRP A 82 2.62 -2.32 10.85
N LYS A 83 3.83 -1.81 11.10
CA LYS A 83 4.03 -0.47 11.65
C LYS A 83 3.33 0.63 10.83
N GLU A 84 3.49 0.61 9.50
CA GLU A 84 2.83 1.57 8.60
C GLU A 84 1.29 1.54 8.68
N VAL A 85 0.73 0.34 8.89
CA VAL A 85 -0.70 0.14 9.07
C VAL A 85 -1.13 0.75 10.40
N ILE A 86 -0.44 0.42 11.48
CA ILE A 86 -0.70 0.97 12.82
C ILE A 86 -0.60 2.51 12.82
N ASP A 87 0.44 3.06 12.18
CA ASP A 87 0.64 4.51 12.08
C ASP A 87 -0.46 5.18 11.26
N THR A 88 -0.95 4.52 10.21
CA THR A 88 -2.09 4.99 9.43
C THR A 88 -3.37 5.04 10.27
N PHE A 89 -3.58 4.05 11.15
CA PHE A 89 -4.73 4.04 12.08
C PHE A 89 -4.65 5.20 13.07
N ASN A 90 -3.48 5.36 13.72
CA ASN A 90 -3.25 6.44 14.66
C ASN A 90 -3.47 7.80 13.99
N ARG A 91 -2.87 8.03 12.81
CA ARG A 91 -3.05 9.29 12.07
C ARG A 91 -4.52 9.57 11.75
N ARG A 92 -5.27 8.56 11.29
CA ARG A 92 -6.70 8.75 10.98
C ARG A 92 -7.51 9.07 12.23
N LEU A 93 -7.24 8.43 13.36
CA LEU A 93 -7.94 8.70 14.61
C LEU A 93 -7.55 10.04 15.23
N SER A 94 -6.28 10.43 15.16
CA SER A 94 -5.78 11.72 15.66
C SER A 94 -6.38 12.92 14.93
N ASN A 95 -6.77 12.76 13.66
CA ASN A 95 -7.50 13.79 12.92
C ASN A 95 -8.88 14.09 13.53
N TRP A 96 -9.44 13.15 14.32
CA TRP A 96 -10.69 13.36 15.03
C TRP A 96 -10.41 13.81 16.46
N ARG A 97 -10.99 14.94 16.85
CA ARG A 97 -10.94 15.41 18.23
C ARG A 97 -11.86 14.52 19.09
N ALA A 98 -11.36 13.36 19.51
CA ALA A 98 -12.11 12.38 20.30
C ALA A 98 -12.77 13.00 21.56
N LYS A 99 -12.13 14.03 22.14
CA LYS A 99 -12.63 14.77 23.32
C LYS A 99 -13.86 15.64 23.03
N LEU A 100 -14.10 16.03 21.77
CA LEU A 100 -15.26 16.83 21.38
C LEU A 100 -16.47 15.97 21.00
N LEU A 101 -16.33 14.64 21.05
CA LEU A 101 -17.33 13.71 20.55
C LEU A 101 -17.97 12.95 21.71
N SER A 102 -19.30 12.82 21.65
CA SER A 102 -20.02 11.93 22.54
C SER A 102 -19.53 10.49 22.39
N PHE A 103 -19.82 9.64 23.38
CA PHE A 103 -19.47 8.22 23.29
C PHE A 103 -20.08 7.56 22.03
N ALA A 104 -21.36 7.87 21.74
CA ALA A 104 -22.03 7.40 20.53
C ALA A 104 -21.33 7.87 19.24
N GLY A 105 -20.94 9.16 19.18
CA GLY A 105 -20.18 9.70 18.05
C GLY A 105 -18.83 9.00 17.84
N ARG A 106 -18.10 8.74 18.94
CA ARG A 106 -16.85 7.96 18.90
C ARG A 106 -17.08 6.52 18.44
N ALA A 107 -18.14 5.85 18.88
CA ALA A 107 -18.48 4.49 18.48
C ALA A 107 -18.80 4.38 16.97
N ILE A 108 -19.54 5.34 16.44
CA ILE A 108 -19.86 5.42 15.00
C ILE A 108 -18.59 5.66 14.16
N LEU A 109 -17.73 6.59 14.60
CA LEU A 109 -16.46 6.87 13.91
C LEU A 109 -15.51 5.67 13.94
N VAL A 110 -15.43 4.99 15.08
CA VAL A 110 -14.69 3.74 15.19
C VAL A 110 -15.23 2.70 14.23
N LYS A 111 -16.55 2.53 14.15
CA LYS A 111 -17.16 1.55 13.24
C LYS A 111 -16.89 1.89 11.77
N SER A 112 -16.99 3.16 11.38
CA SER A 112 -16.81 3.60 9.99
C SER A 112 -15.34 3.61 9.55
N VAL A 113 -14.43 4.13 10.38
CA VAL A 113 -13.00 4.27 10.06
C VAL A 113 -12.23 2.99 10.39
N LEU A 114 -12.42 2.43 11.59
CA LEU A 114 -11.74 1.22 12.05
C LEU A 114 -12.47 -0.07 11.67
N GLY A 115 -13.67 -0.01 11.10
CA GLY A 115 -14.28 -1.20 10.49
C GLY A 115 -13.71 -1.47 9.10
N THR A 116 -13.56 -0.42 8.30
CA THR A 116 -13.23 -0.54 6.87
C THR A 116 -11.74 -0.76 6.62
N LEU A 117 -10.86 -0.03 7.32
CA LEU A 117 -9.41 -0.13 7.13
C LEU A 117 -8.83 -1.51 7.48
N PRO A 118 -9.04 -2.05 8.69
CA PRO A 118 -8.51 -3.35 9.03
C PRO A 118 -9.18 -4.43 8.18
N ASN A 119 -10.47 -4.32 7.85
CA ASN A 119 -11.10 -5.30 6.96
C ASN A 119 -10.39 -5.39 5.60
N TYR A 120 -10.00 -4.25 5.02
CA TYR A 120 -9.17 -4.24 3.82
C TYR A 120 -7.82 -4.95 4.04
N TYR A 121 -7.06 -4.60 5.07
CA TYR A 121 -5.74 -5.19 5.30
C TYR A 121 -5.79 -6.68 5.71
N LEU A 122 -6.80 -7.08 6.48
CA LEU A 122 -7.02 -8.45 6.94
C LEU A 122 -7.50 -9.36 5.80
N SER A 123 -8.18 -8.80 4.79
CA SER A 123 -8.54 -9.56 3.58
C SER A 123 -7.31 -9.93 2.74
N LEU A 124 -6.23 -9.15 2.80
CA LEU A 124 -5.02 -9.35 2.01
C LEU A 124 -3.98 -10.24 2.70
N TYR A 125 -3.88 -10.15 4.03
CA TYR A 125 -2.84 -10.84 4.81
C TYR A 125 -3.39 -11.40 6.11
N LYS A 126 -2.90 -12.58 6.49
CA LYS A 126 -3.12 -13.13 7.82
C LYS A 126 -2.40 -12.26 8.86
N CYS A 127 -3.17 -11.61 9.71
CA CYS A 127 -2.63 -10.70 10.71
C CYS A 127 -2.12 -11.43 11.96
N PRO A 128 -0.90 -11.15 12.44
CA PRO A 128 -0.41 -11.67 13.71
C PRO A 128 -1.30 -11.22 14.86
N VAL A 129 -1.56 -12.12 15.81
CA VAL A 129 -2.40 -11.85 17.00
C VAL A 129 -1.89 -10.64 17.79
N ALA A 130 -0.56 -10.45 17.87
CA ALA A 130 0.04 -9.29 18.51
C ALA A 130 -0.41 -7.95 17.89
N VAL A 131 -0.53 -7.90 16.56
CA VAL A 131 -0.98 -6.69 15.85
C VAL A 131 -2.47 -6.45 16.08
N ILE A 132 -3.29 -7.51 16.09
CA ILE A 132 -4.72 -7.41 16.41
C ILE A 132 -4.91 -6.78 17.79
N LYS A 133 -4.17 -7.27 18.81
CA LYS A 133 -4.22 -6.72 20.18
C LYS A 133 -3.85 -5.24 20.22
N VAL A 134 -2.86 -4.81 19.43
CA VAL A 134 -2.47 -3.39 19.33
C VAL A 134 -3.60 -2.55 18.73
N LEU A 135 -4.22 -3.01 17.63
CA LEU A 135 -5.32 -2.31 16.98
C LEU A 135 -6.56 -2.21 17.88
N GLU A 136 -6.87 -3.27 18.64
CA GLU A 136 -7.93 -3.26 19.66
C GLU A 136 -7.62 -2.29 20.80
N GLY A 137 -6.37 -2.20 21.24
CA GLY A 137 -5.91 -1.22 22.21
C GLY A 137 -6.14 0.22 21.73
N ILE A 138 -5.78 0.51 20.49
CA ILE A 138 -6.01 1.82 19.85
C ILE A 138 -7.50 2.15 19.81
N ARG A 139 -8.34 1.18 19.42
CA ARG A 139 -9.80 1.33 19.40
C ARG A 139 -10.35 1.67 20.79
N ARG A 140 -9.94 0.92 21.82
CA ARG A 140 -10.37 1.17 23.21
C ARG A 140 -9.94 2.54 23.71
N LYS A 141 -8.69 2.95 23.45
CA LYS A 141 -8.18 4.28 23.84
C LYS A 141 -8.99 5.41 23.21
N PHE A 142 -9.35 5.29 21.93
CA PHE A 142 -10.16 6.29 21.25
C PHE A 142 -11.59 6.34 21.79
N LEU A 143 -12.23 5.18 22.00
CA LEU A 143 -13.56 5.09 22.63
C LEU A 143 -13.56 5.64 24.05
N GLY A 144 -12.46 5.49 24.79
CA GLY A 144 -12.26 6.05 26.13
C GLY A 144 -12.04 7.57 26.14
N GLY A 145 -11.77 8.21 24.99
CA GLY A 145 -11.72 9.68 24.88
C GLY A 145 -10.35 10.30 25.10
N GLY A 146 -9.30 9.49 25.13
CA GLY A 146 -7.93 9.99 25.26
C GLY A 146 -7.68 10.71 26.59
N GLY A 147 -7.87 9.99 27.71
CA GLY A 147 -7.25 10.33 28.98
C GLY A 147 -5.89 9.64 29.05
N GLY A 148 -4.81 10.42 29.13
CA GLY A 148 -3.63 9.96 29.84
C GLY A 148 -4.04 9.82 31.29
N VAL A 149 -3.94 8.61 31.83
CA VAL A 149 -3.79 8.46 33.28
C VAL A 149 -2.37 8.94 33.53
N GLY A 150 -2.25 10.20 33.92
CA GLY A 150 -1.08 10.65 34.65
C GLY A 150 -1.25 10.12 36.06
N GLU A 151 -0.40 9.17 36.41
CA GLU A 151 0.18 9.05 37.74
C GLU A 151 1.69 8.96 37.54
#